data_AF-A0A9W6U500-F1
#
_entry.id   AF-A0A9W6U500-F1
#
_cell.length_a   1.000
_cell.length_b   1.000
_cell.length_c   1.000
_cell.angle_alpha   90.00
_cell.angle_beta   90.00
_cell.angle_gamma   90.00
#
_symmetry.space_group_name_H-M   'P 1'
#
loop_
_entity.id
_entity.type
_entity.pdbx_description
1 polymer ?
#
loop_
_entity_poly.entity_id
_entity_poly.type
_entity_poly.pdbx_seq_one_letter_code
_entity_poly.pdbx_strand_id
1 'polypeptide(L)'
;MAPQQQDLQAVAAPSVAAPSSVKTTPATDAKPVPVKNALNQEVQHFEFEHPELRSVYPDTKYDPIPVLPYQDRALHADPTFKNLLKDATVTHLAPKIGTELSGIQLHELTDAQRDELALLVAERGVVFFRDQDITIDQQLDLGRYYGPLHVHQNLGHPEGYPEVLVVENSVEGSERIIKRQEYDPDNVWHSDVSNERQPPSYTSFKVLTNPPVGGDTLWASAYEAYDRLTPLLKNFIEGLTAIHSSKVRRHTLLWHVLPTLLTCDFLLSVGPS
;
A
#
# COMPACT_ATOMS: atom_id res chain seq x y z
N MET A 1 19.98 -5.72 -39.38
CA MET A 1 18.93 -5.71 -40.42
C MET A 1 17.93 -4.63 -40.06
N ALA A 2 17.45 -3.91 -41.08
CA ALA A 2 16.84 -2.58 -41.01
C ALA A 2 15.66 -2.42 -40.03
N PRO A 3 15.43 -1.20 -39.49
CA PRO A 3 14.25 -0.89 -38.69
C PRO A 3 13.05 -0.64 -39.61
N GLN A 4 11.94 -1.34 -39.37
CA GLN A 4 10.68 -1.00 -40.04
C GLN A 4 10.03 0.20 -39.33
N GLN A 5 10.13 1.35 -39.99
CA GLN A 5 9.25 2.49 -39.82
C GLN A 5 7.81 2.03 -40.10
N GLN A 6 6.88 2.32 -39.18
CA GLN A 6 5.45 2.26 -39.47
C GLN A 6 4.97 3.66 -39.82
N ASP A 7 4.38 3.76 -41.00
CA ASP A 7 3.81 4.96 -41.60
C ASP A 7 2.73 5.60 -40.72
N LEU A 8 2.89 6.90 -40.48
CA LEU A 8 1.83 7.77 -39.99
C LEU A 8 0.83 8.03 -41.13
N GLN A 9 -0.28 7.28 -41.14
CA GLN A 9 -1.48 7.71 -41.86
C GLN A 9 -2.37 8.50 -40.90
N ALA A 10 -2.54 9.79 -41.21
CA ALA A 10 -3.46 10.69 -40.53
C ALA A 10 -4.90 10.24 -40.76
N VAL A 11 -5.55 9.74 -39.71
CA VAL A 11 -7.00 9.53 -39.68
C VAL A 11 -7.62 10.76 -39.01
N ALA A 12 -8.51 11.44 -39.74
CA ALA A 12 -9.21 12.62 -39.28
C ALA A 12 -10.01 12.33 -37.99
N ALA A 13 -9.81 13.17 -36.97
CA ALA A 13 -10.51 13.08 -35.70
C ALA A 13 -11.99 13.50 -35.87
N PRO A 14 -12.96 12.74 -35.32
CA PRO A 14 -14.32 13.24 -35.18
C PRO A 14 -14.34 14.31 -34.08
N SER A 15 -15.05 15.41 -34.36
CA SER A 15 -15.30 16.53 -33.44
C SER A 15 -15.93 16.03 -32.12
N VAL A 16 -15.15 16.02 -31.04
CA VAL A 16 -15.63 15.75 -29.68
C VAL A 16 -16.24 17.04 -29.13
N ALA A 17 -17.55 17.02 -28.89
CA ALA A 17 -18.25 18.08 -28.18
C ALA A 17 -17.67 18.24 -26.76
N ALA A 18 -17.55 19.49 -26.31
CA ALA A 18 -17.03 19.84 -24.97
C ALA A 18 -17.79 19.08 -23.86
N PRO A 19 -17.12 18.63 -22.79
CA PRO A 19 -17.79 18.00 -21.67
C PRO A 19 -18.67 19.04 -20.97
N SER A 20 -19.98 18.79 -21.00
CA SER A 20 -20.97 19.54 -20.23
C SER A 20 -20.59 19.51 -18.76
N SER A 21 -20.48 20.70 -18.15
CA SER A 21 -20.26 20.89 -16.72
C SER A 21 -21.24 20.04 -15.90
N VAL A 22 -20.73 19.05 -15.17
CA VAL A 22 -21.51 18.32 -14.16
C VAL A 22 -21.83 19.34 -13.06
N LYS A 23 -23.10 19.74 -12.99
CA LYS A 23 -23.62 20.50 -11.84
C LYS A 23 -23.51 19.60 -10.61
N THR A 24 -22.71 20.02 -9.64
CA THR A 24 -22.72 19.50 -8.27
C THR A 24 -24.11 19.78 -7.69
N THR A 25 -24.91 18.72 -7.56
CA THR A 25 -26.12 18.75 -6.73
C THR A 25 -25.66 18.79 -5.26
N PRO A 26 -26.23 19.65 -4.40
CA PRO A 26 -25.92 19.62 -2.98
C PRO A 26 -26.32 18.25 -2.42
N ALA A 27 -25.42 17.60 -1.69
CA ALA A 27 -25.74 16.39 -0.95
C ALA A 27 -26.88 16.70 0.02
N THR A 28 -28.04 16.09 -0.21
CA THR A 28 -29.11 16.05 0.78
C THR A 28 -28.59 15.37 2.04
N ASP A 29 -28.86 15.96 3.21
CA ASP A 29 -28.66 15.42 4.58
C ASP A 29 -29.47 14.13 4.83
N ALA A 30 -29.39 13.15 3.95
CA ALA A 30 -29.92 11.83 4.17
C ALA A 30 -28.92 11.10 5.06
N LYS A 31 -29.33 10.75 6.29
CA LYS A 31 -28.54 9.87 7.15
C LYS A 31 -28.23 8.59 6.34
N PRO A 32 -26.96 8.17 6.27
CA PRO A 32 -26.60 6.98 5.52
C PRO A 32 -27.39 5.76 6.02
N VAL A 33 -27.81 4.91 5.11
CA VAL A 33 -28.53 3.67 5.46
C VAL A 33 -27.53 2.74 6.17
N PRO A 34 -27.86 2.20 7.35
CA PRO A 34 -26.99 1.27 8.05
C PRO A 34 -26.70 0.05 7.19
N VAL A 35 -25.41 -0.23 6.94
CA VAL A 35 -25.01 -1.47 6.25
C VAL A 35 -24.81 -2.58 7.29
N LYS A 36 -25.25 -3.79 6.96
CA LYS A 36 -25.04 -4.96 7.82
C LYS A 36 -23.64 -5.56 7.60
N ASN A 37 -22.93 -5.90 8.67
CA ASN A 37 -21.66 -6.64 8.56
C ASN A 37 -21.88 -8.12 8.19
N ALA A 38 -20.79 -8.86 8.05
CA ALA A 38 -20.79 -10.31 7.84
C ALA A 38 -21.50 -11.12 8.95
N LEU A 39 -21.76 -10.52 10.11
CA LEU A 39 -22.53 -11.11 11.22
C LEU A 39 -24.02 -10.70 11.21
N ASN A 40 -24.49 -10.04 10.13
CA ASN A 40 -25.83 -9.47 9.99
C ASN A 40 -26.21 -8.39 11.02
N GLN A 41 -25.22 -7.79 11.69
CA GLN A 41 -25.42 -6.72 12.65
C GLN A 41 -25.41 -5.37 11.93
N GLU A 42 -26.28 -4.45 12.34
CA GLU A 42 -26.22 -3.06 11.89
C GLU A 42 -24.89 -2.45 12.37
N VAL A 43 -24.05 -2.04 11.43
CA VAL A 43 -22.79 -1.39 11.75
C VAL A 43 -23.07 0.09 11.86
N GLN A 44 -22.85 0.63 13.06
CA GLN A 44 -22.77 2.07 13.21
C GLN A 44 -21.44 2.51 12.58
N HIS A 45 -21.53 3.29 11.52
CA HIS A 45 -20.34 3.89 10.96
C HIS A 45 -19.81 4.99 11.88
N PHE A 46 -18.50 5.02 12.07
CA PHE A 46 -17.81 6.07 12.79
C PHE A 46 -17.57 7.24 11.84
N GLU A 47 -17.73 8.46 12.34
CA GLU A 47 -17.28 9.64 11.60
C GLU A 47 -15.75 9.61 11.54
N PHE A 48 -15.20 9.98 10.38
CA PHE A 48 -13.76 10.13 10.24
C PHE A 48 -13.29 11.32 11.09
N GLU A 49 -12.52 11.03 12.13
CA GLU A 49 -12.14 12.00 13.18
C GLU A 49 -11.01 12.96 12.74
N HIS A 50 -10.50 12.80 11.51
CA HIS A 50 -9.35 13.54 10.97
C HIS A 50 -9.70 14.31 9.68
N PRO A 51 -10.62 15.28 9.69
CA PRO A 51 -11.03 16.02 8.49
C PRO A 51 -9.87 16.72 7.78
N GLU A 52 -8.80 17.07 8.50
CA GLU A 52 -7.54 17.63 7.97
C GLU A 52 -6.78 16.66 7.06
N LEU A 53 -7.05 15.36 7.16
CA LEU A 53 -6.42 14.31 6.37
C LEU A 53 -7.28 13.89 5.16
N ARG A 54 -8.36 14.60 4.89
CA ARG A 54 -9.16 14.35 3.68
C ARG A 54 -8.33 14.62 2.43
N SER A 55 -8.42 13.69 1.50
CA SER A 55 -7.66 13.78 0.25
C SER A 55 -8.11 14.94 -0.62
N VAL A 56 -7.14 15.73 -1.09
CA VAL A 56 -7.29 16.66 -2.20
C VAL A 56 -6.87 16.00 -3.51
N TYR A 57 -7.42 16.49 -4.63
CA TYR A 57 -7.16 15.97 -5.98
C TYR A 57 -6.70 17.12 -6.88
N PRO A 58 -5.45 17.59 -6.75
CA PRO A 58 -4.94 18.66 -7.58
C PRO A 58 -4.76 18.18 -9.03
N ASP A 59 -4.94 19.08 -10.00
CA ASP A 59 -4.66 18.85 -11.44
C ASP A 59 -3.15 18.83 -11.74
N THR A 60 -2.37 18.19 -10.87
CA THR A 60 -0.91 18.08 -10.98
C THR A 60 -0.56 16.98 -11.97
N LYS A 61 0.35 17.30 -12.90
CA LYS A 61 0.96 16.30 -13.79
C LYS A 61 2.36 16.01 -13.30
N TYR A 62 2.63 14.74 -13.06
CA TYR A 62 3.96 14.27 -12.68
C TYR A 62 4.74 13.85 -13.92
N ASP A 63 6.02 14.20 -13.96
CA ASP A 63 6.94 13.63 -14.92
C ASP A 63 7.09 12.11 -14.68
N PRO A 64 7.51 11.34 -15.69
CA PRO A 64 7.85 9.94 -15.49
C PRO A 64 8.87 9.77 -14.36
N ILE A 65 8.60 8.87 -13.42
CA ILE A 65 9.49 8.60 -12.30
C ILE A 65 10.83 8.09 -12.88
N PRO A 66 11.95 8.77 -12.61
CA PRO A 66 13.26 8.35 -13.10
C PRO A 66 13.68 7.05 -12.41
N VAL A 67 14.64 6.34 -13.01
CA VAL A 67 15.30 5.24 -12.29
C VAL A 67 16.20 5.86 -11.23
N LEU A 68 15.85 5.68 -9.96
CA LEU A 68 16.57 6.21 -8.82
C LEU A 68 17.64 5.22 -8.36
N PRO A 69 18.86 5.69 -8.01
CA PRO A 69 19.79 4.86 -7.28
C PRO A 69 19.19 4.53 -5.91
N TYR A 70 19.36 3.28 -5.46
CA TYR A 70 18.92 2.85 -4.14
C TYR A 70 20.08 2.23 -3.38
N GLN A 71 20.04 2.35 -2.06
CA GLN A 71 20.94 1.69 -1.15
C GLN A 71 20.09 1.01 -0.08
N ASP A 72 20.21 -0.31 0.01
CA ASP A 72 19.47 -1.06 1.01
C ASP A 72 20.07 -0.81 2.41
N ARG A 73 19.23 -0.25 3.30
CA ARG A 73 19.60 0.06 4.68
C ARG A 73 19.84 -1.20 5.51
N ALA A 74 19.18 -2.31 5.19
CA ALA A 74 19.34 -3.58 5.88
C ALA A 74 20.78 -4.11 5.80
N LEU A 75 21.53 -3.75 4.76
CA LEU A 75 22.93 -4.16 4.58
C LEU A 75 23.91 -3.50 5.57
N HIS A 76 23.48 -2.44 6.26
CA HIS A 76 24.28 -1.76 7.29
C HIS A 76 23.92 -2.19 8.72
N ALA A 77 22.89 -3.03 8.86
CA ALA A 77 22.41 -3.49 10.15
C ALA A 77 23.42 -4.40 10.86
N ASP A 78 23.40 -4.38 12.19
CA ASP A 78 24.01 -5.46 12.96
C ASP A 78 23.06 -6.67 12.97
N PRO A 79 23.47 -7.84 12.43
CA PRO A 79 22.60 -9.00 12.29
C PRO A 79 22.24 -9.65 13.65
N THR A 80 22.83 -9.19 14.75
CA THR A 80 22.45 -9.62 16.10
C THR A 80 21.30 -8.80 16.68
N PHE A 81 20.86 -7.75 15.99
CA PHE A 81 19.80 -6.82 16.41
C PHE A 81 20.01 -6.21 17.80
N LYS A 82 21.28 -6.06 18.21
CA LYS A 82 21.65 -5.68 19.57
C LYS A 82 21.23 -4.26 19.95
N ASN A 83 20.94 -3.39 18.98
CA ASN A 83 20.54 -2.02 19.25
C ASN A 83 19.01 -1.89 19.32
N LEU A 84 18.29 -2.52 18.38
CA LEU A 84 16.84 -2.48 18.24
C LEU A 84 16.15 -3.31 19.32
N LEU A 85 16.61 -4.54 19.56
CA LEU A 85 15.94 -5.47 20.48
C LEU A 85 16.37 -5.31 21.93
N LYS A 86 17.33 -4.43 22.22
CA LYS A 86 17.82 -4.18 23.57
C LYS A 86 16.70 -3.76 24.53
N ASP A 87 15.85 -2.85 24.07
CA ASP A 87 14.81 -2.21 24.88
C ASP A 87 13.40 -2.60 24.38
N ALA A 88 13.30 -3.49 23.38
CA ALA A 88 12.03 -3.94 22.80
C ALA A 88 11.60 -5.31 23.33
N THR A 89 10.30 -5.50 23.51
CA THR A 89 9.69 -6.82 23.67
C THR A 89 9.30 -7.36 22.31
N VAL A 90 9.71 -8.60 22.02
CA VAL A 90 9.56 -9.24 20.70
C VAL A 90 8.55 -10.37 20.76
N THR A 91 7.53 -10.31 19.90
CA THR A 91 6.54 -11.38 19.76
C THR A 91 6.44 -11.80 18.29
N HIS A 92 6.82 -13.04 17.98
CA HIS A 92 6.61 -13.58 16.63
C HIS A 92 5.17 -14.03 16.47
N LEU A 93 4.46 -13.44 15.49
CA LEU A 93 3.04 -13.69 15.26
C LEU A 93 2.80 -14.98 14.46
N ALA A 94 3.70 -15.31 13.54
CA ALA A 94 3.68 -16.58 12.80
C ALA A 94 5.11 -17.12 12.58
N PRO A 95 5.27 -18.43 12.29
CA PRO A 95 6.61 -19.03 12.19
C PRO A 95 7.53 -18.38 11.14
N LYS A 96 6.97 -17.92 10.02
CA LYS A 96 7.73 -17.50 8.82
C LYS A 96 7.44 -16.07 8.36
N ILE A 97 6.60 -15.34 9.09
CA ILE A 97 6.21 -13.97 8.76
C ILE A 97 5.70 -13.29 10.03
N GLY A 98 5.85 -11.98 10.12
CA GLY A 98 5.25 -11.17 11.17
C GLY A 98 6.04 -11.19 12.47
N THR A 99 6.30 -10.01 13.01
CA THR A 99 6.87 -9.80 14.33
C THR A 99 6.31 -8.52 14.90
N GLU A 100 5.81 -8.57 16.13
CA GLU A 100 5.40 -7.39 16.87
C GLU A 100 6.55 -6.95 17.78
N LEU A 101 6.84 -5.64 17.77
CA LEU A 101 7.75 -4.97 18.69
C LEU A 101 6.95 -4.01 19.58
N SER A 102 7.17 -4.08 20.88
CA SER A 102 6.61 -3.16 21.87
C SER A 102 7.69 -2.62 22.81
N GLY A 103 7.42 -1.49 23.47
CA GLY A 103 8.36 -0.83 24.39
C GLY A 103 9.33 0.16 23.73
N ILE A 104 9.22 0.38 22.41
CA ILE A 104 10.02 1.34 21.65
C ILE A 104 9.13 2.26 20.81
N GLN A 105 9.60 3.49 20.58
CA GLN A 105 8.94 4.48 19.73
C GLN A 105 9.72 4.69 18.44
N LEU A 106 9.05 4.59 17.30
CA LEU A 106 9.66 4.70 15.97
C LEU A 106 10.35 6.04 15.75
N HIS A 107 9.78 7.13 16.27
CA HIS A 107 10.34 8.48 16.13
C HIS A 107 11.61 8.70 16.97
N GLU A 108 11.89 7.82 17.95
CA GLU A 108 13.05 7.89 18.84
C GLU A 108 14.20 6.96 18.39
N LEU A 109 13.99 6.14 17.36
CA LEU A 109 15.00 5.21 16.89
C LEU A 109 16.24 5.94 16.37
N THR A 110 17.39 5.49 16.87
CA THR A 110 18.71 5.85 16.33
C THR A 110 18.92 5.24 14.94
N ASP A 111 19.86 5.77 14.17
CA ASP A 111 20.20 5.24 12.83
C ASP A 111 20.55 3.74 12.86
N ALA A 112 21.33 3.30 13.85
CA ALA A 112 21.65 1.87 14.01
C ALA A 112 20.41 1.01 14.25
N GLN A 113 19.44 1.50 15.04
CA GLN A 113 18.17 0.81 15.25
C GLN A 113 17.30 0.82 13.99
N ARG A 114 17.32 1.91 13.20
CA ARG A 114 16.59 2.00 11.93
C ARG A 114 17.15 1.04 10.89
N ASP A 115 18.46 0.88 10.80
CA ASP A 115 19.09 -0.12 9.92
C ASP A 115 18.72 -1.55 10.36
N GLU A 116 18.80 -1.84 11.66
CA GLU A 116 18.35 -3.12 12.22
C GLU A 116 16.85 -3.37 12.00
N LEU A 117 16.03 -2.33 12.02
CA LEU A 117 14.60 -2.43 11.69
C LEU A 117 14.41 -2.78 10.21
N ALA A 118 15.18 -2.18 9.29
CA ALA A 118 15.14 -2.56 7.87
C ALA A 118 15.51 -4.04 7.67
N LEU A 119 16.52 -4.54 8.38
CA LEU A 119 16.89 -5.96 8.34
C LEU A 119 15.79 -6.86 8.92
N LEU A 120 15.24 -6.51 10.08
CA LEU A 120 14.19 -7.31 10.71
C LEU A 120 12.97 -7.38 9.80
N VAL A 121 12.61 -6.25 9.20
CA VAL A 121 11.54 -6.16 8.22
C VAL A 121 11.84 -7.09 7.03
N ALA A 122 13.05 -7.02 6.44
CA ALA A 122 13.47 -7.88 5.34
C ALA A 122 13.36 -9.38 5.67
N GLU A 123 13.75 -9.78 6.88
CA GLU A 123 13.68 -11.18 7.33
C GLU A 123 12.26 -11.64 7.67
N ARG A 124 11.41 -10.74 8.17
CA ARG A 124 10.11 -11.09 8.75
C ARG A 124 8.92 -10.74 7.87
N GLY A 125 9.08 -10.05 6.76
CA GLY A 125 8.00 -9.69 5.84
C GLY A 125 7.13 -8.53 6.29
N VAL A 126 6.84 -8.42 7.59
CA VAL A 126 6.00 -7.37 8.18
C VAL A 126 6.34 -7.24 9.66
N VAL A 127 6.44 -6.01 10.15
CA VAL A 127 6.70 -5.72 11.57
C VAL A 127 5.61 -4.79 12.11
N PHE A 128 5.08 -5.13 13.27
CA PHE A 128 3.98 -4.43 13.92
C PHE A 128 4.49 -3.65 15.13
N PHE A 129 3.95 -2.47 15.33
CA PHE A 129 4.20 -1.63 16.49
C PHE A 129 2.87 -1.24 17.12
N ARG A 130 2.80 -1.31 18.44
CA ARG A 130 1.66 -0.85 19.22
C ARG A 130 2.00 0.48 19.90
N ASP A 131 0.95 1.27 20.18
CA ASP A 131 1.03 2.46 21.02
C ASP A 131 2.12 3.46 20.57
N GLN A 132 2.19 3.72 19.26
CA GLN A 132 3.15 4.68 18.71
C GLN A 132 2.59 6.09 18.72
N ASP A 133 3.25 6.98 19.44
CA ASP A 133 3.02 8.42 19.40
C ASP A 133 3.90 9.04 18.31
N ILE A 134 3.51 8.84 17.05
CA ILE A 134 4.25 9.32 15.88
C ILE A 134 3.40 10.26 15.03
N THR A 135 3.94 11.43 14.69
CA THR A 135 3.30 12.39 13.78
C THR A 135 3.51 12.01 12.31
N ILE A 136 2.75 12.62 11.39
CA ILE A 136 2.95 12.44 9.95
C ILE A 136 4.38 12.82 9.56
N ASP A 137 4.87 13.98 10.01
CA ASP A 137 6.24 14.43 9.72
C ASP A 137 7.30 13.44 10.20
N GLN A 138 7.15 12.90 11.41
CA GLN A 138 8.08 11.90 11.94
C GLN A 138 8.00 10.57 11.16
N GLN A 139 6.82 10.18 10.69
CA GLN A 139 6.64 9.01 9.83
C GLN A 139 7.27 9.22 8.45
N LEU A 140 7.17 10.43 7.89
CA LEU A 140 7.85 10.83 6.66
C LEU A 140 9.36 10.84 6.84
N ASP A 141 9.87 11.32 7.97
CA ASP A 141 11.30 11.30 8.30
C ASP A 141 11.85 9.87 8.42
N LEU A 142 11.07 8.96 9.00
CA LEU A 142 11.40 7.53 8.99
C LEU A 142 11.44 6.99 7.56
N GLY A 143 10.47 7.33 6.71
CA GLY A 143 10.47 6.92 5.30
C GLY A 143 11.69 7.46 4.53
N ARG A 144 12.04 8.74 4.72
CA ARG A 144 13.22 9.39 4.11
C ARG A 144 14.53 8.73 4.51
N TYR A 145 14.59 8.12 5.68
CA TYR A 145 15.76 7.35 6.11
C TYR A 145 15.99 6.12 5.21
N TYR A 146 14.90 5.43 4.83
CA TYR A 146 14.94 4.23 4.00
C TYR A 146 15.01 4.50 2.50
N GLY A 147 14.56 5.66 2.04
CA GLY A 147 14.65 6.03 0.64
C GLY A 147 13.83 7.26 0.26
N PRO A 148 13.80 7.61 -1.04
CA PRO A 148 12.91 8.65 -1.53
C PRO A 148 11.45 8.26 -1.28
N LEU A 149 10.65 9.23 -0.86
CA LEU A 149 9.22 9.03 -0.63
C LEU A 149 8.46 8.98 -1.96
N HIS A 150 7.56 8.00 -2.08
CA HIS A 150 6.71 7.84 -3.26
C HIS A 150 5.51 8.79 -3.21
N VAL A 151 5.17 9.39 -4.36
CA VAL A 151 3.95 10.19 -4.53
C VAL A 151 3.01 9.40 -5.44
N HIS A 152 1.88 8.97 -4.90
CA HIS A 152 0.97 8.11 -5.64
C HIS A 152 0.22 8.88 -6.74
N GLN A 153 0.55 8.61 -8.01
CA GLN A 153 0.08 9.41 -9.14
C GLN A 153 -1.43 9.35 -9.43
N ASN A 154 -2.12 8.32 -8.92
CA ASN A 154 -3.54 8.07 -9.24
C ASN A 154 -4.49 8.23 -8.04
N LEU A 155 -3.97 8.57 -6.85
CA LEU A 155 -4.77 8.72 -5.64
C LEU A 155 -4.58 10.12 -5.08
N GLY A 156 -5.58 10.59 -4.34
CA GLY A 156 -5.48 11.86 -3.64
C GLY A 156 -4.58 11.74 -2.41
N HIS A 157 -4.22 12.88 -1.86
CA HIS A 157 -3.36 13.00 -0.69
C HIS A 157 -3.87 14.14 0.21
N PRO A 158 -3.56 14.15 1.51
CA PRO A 158 -3.87 15.29 2.37
C PRO A 158 -3.24 16.59 1.85
N GLU A 159 -3.87 17.73 2.16
CA GLU A 159 -3.29 19.03 1.84
C GLU A 159 -1.94 19.19 2.56
N GLY A 160 -0.91 19.61 1.82
CA GLY A 160 0.46 19.77 2.35
C GLY A 160 1.30 18.49 2.42
N TYR A 161 0.73 17.30 2.19
CA TYR A 161 1.44 16.02 2.30
C TYR A 161 1.27 15.13 1.05
N PRO A 162 1.88 15.49 -0.10
CA PRO A 162 1.72 14.74 -1.34
C PRO A 162 2.22 13.28 -1.28
N GLU A 163 3.13 12.96 -0.36
CA GLU A 163 3.68 11.62 -0.15
C GLU A 163 2.80 10.72 0.74
N VAL A 164 1.71 11.27 1.31
CA VAL A 164 0.84 10.54 2.24
C VAL A 164 -0.43 10.10 1.52
N LEU A 165 -0.74 8.82 1.65
CA LEU A 165 -2.01 8.25 1.22
C LEU A 165 -2.90 7.99 2.43
N VAL A 166 -4.15 8.45 2.36
CA VAL A 166 -5.16 8.19 3.39
C VAL A 166 -6.16 7.18 2.87
N VAL A 167 -6.24 6.04 3.56
CA VAL A 167 -7.21 4.98 3.27
C VAL A 167 -8.42 5.19 4.17
N GLU A 168 -9.48 5.76 3.61
CA GLU A 168 -10.74 6.03 4.31
C GLU A 168 -11.89 5.23 3.70
N ASN A 169 -12.61 4.51 4.55
CA ASN A 169 -13.89 3.87 4.20
C ASN A 169 -15.04 4.63 4.89
N SER A 170 -15.35 5.83 4.38
CA SER A 170 -16.45 6.65 4.90
C SER A 170 -17.82 6.02 4.62
N VAL A 171 -18.87 6.47 5.31
CA VAL A 171 -20.23 5.93 5.14
C VAL A 171 -20.81 6.20 3.75
N GLU A 172 -20.52 7.38 3.21
CA GLU A 172 -20.93 7.75 1.85
C GLU A 172 -20.19 6.88 0.81
N GLY A 173 -18.96 6.45 1.13
CA GLY A 173 -18.18 5.51 0.34
C GLY A 173 -18.55 4.04 0.56
N SER A 174 -19.10 3.67 1.71
CA SER A 174 -19.24 2.28 2.14
C SER A 174 -20.24 1.50 1.30
N GLU A 175 -21.39 2.07 0.95
CA GLU A 175 -22.34 1.40 0.05
C GLU A 175 -21.72 1.11 -1.32
N ARG A 176 -20.94 2.06 -1.87
CA ARG A 176 -20.24 1.89 -3.15
C ARG A 176 -19.15 0.82 -3.03
N ILE A 177 -18.38 0.83 -1.94
CA ILE A 177 -17.30 -0.12 -1.68
C ILE A 177 -17.86 -1.52 -1.44
N ILE A 178 -18.92 -1.67 -0.66
CA ILE A 178 -19.55 -2.95 -0.34
C ILE A 178 -20.20 -3.55 -1.59
N LYS A 179 -20.92 -2.74 -2.38
CA LYS A 179 -21.41 -3.19 -3.71
C LYS A 179 -20.25 -3.57 -4.62
N ARG A 180 -19.14 -2.83 -4.63
CA ARG A 180 -17.96 -3.21 -5.42
C ARG A 180 -17.38 -4.54 -4.94
N GLN A 181 -17.21 -4.74 -3.64
CA GLN A 181 -16.70 -5.97 -3.03
C GLN A 181 -17.58 -7.20 -3.30
N GLU A 182 -18.88 -7.01 -3.52
CA GLU A 182 -19.81 -8.09 -3.91
C GLU A 182 -19.49 -8.66 -5.31
N TYR A 183 -18.96 -7.84 -6.23
CA TYR A 183 -18.71 -8.23 -7.63
C TYR A 183 -17.23 -8.27 -8.03
N ASP A 184 -16.38 -7.53 -7.33
CA ASP A 184 -14.95 -7.39 -7.55
C ASP A 184 -14.29 -7.47 -6.16
N PRO A 185 -13.75 -8.62 -5.76
CA PRO A 185 -13.10 -8.75 -4.48
C PRO A 185 -11.81 -7.94 -4.54
N ASP A 186 -11.87 -6.63 -4.29
CA ASP A 186 -10.69 -5.78 -4.04
C ASP A 186 -9.77 -6.35 -2.95
N ASN A 187 -10.26 -7.36 -2.21
CA ASN A 187 -9.53 -8.36 -1.45
C ASN A 187 -8.73 -9.35 -2.34
N VAL A 188 -8.11 -8.89 -3.43
CA VAL A 188 -7.12 -9.70 -4.15
C VAL A 188 -5.79 -9.49 -3.46
N TRP A 189 -5.14 -10.59 -3.10
CA TRP A 189 -3.74 -10.59 -2.70
C TRP A 189 -2.90 -9.82 -3.72
N HIS A 190 -2.19 -8.79 -3.28
CA HIS A 190 -1.38 -7.96 -4.14
C HIS A 190 -0.10 -7.49 -3.43
N SER A 191 0.80 -6.94 -4.24
CA SER A 191 1.86 -6.04 -3.84
C SER A 191 1.58 -4.67 -4.47
N ASP A 192 1.77 -3.64 -3.66
CA ASP A 192 1.55 -2.23 -3.98
C ASP A 192 2.38 -1.81 -5.18
N VAL A 193 1.73 -1.14 -6.13
CA VAL A 193 2.39 -0.37 -7.19
C VAL A 193 3.40 -1.20 -8.03
N SER A 194 3.23 -2.53 -8.07
CA SER A 194 4.10 -3.44 -8.84
C SER A 194 4.09 -3.21 -10.36
N ASN A 195 3.24 -2.30 -10.85
CA ASN A 195 3.23 -1.79 -12.22
C ASN A 195 4.28 -0.70 -12.52
N GLU A 196 4.97 -0.17 -11.51
CA GLU A 196 6.08 0.77 -11.70
C GLU A 196 7.41 0.06 -11.92
N ARG A 197 8.38 0.76 -12.53
CA ARG A 197 9.71 0.18 -12.83
C ARG A 197 10.51 -0.12 -11.57
N GLN A 198 10.34 0.70 -10.54
CA GLN A 198 10.92 0.51 -9.20
C GLN A 198 9.76 0.62 -8.21
N PRO A 199 9.07 -0.49 -7.91
CA PRO A 199 8.01 -0.50 -6.91
C PRO A 199 8.57 -0.12 -5.53
N PRO A 200 7.69 0.33 -4.60
CA PRO A 200 8.09 0.63 -3.23
C PRO A 200 8.84 -0.55 -2.59
N SER A 201 9.87 -0.25 -1.80
CA SER A 201 10.58 -1.26 -1.01
C SER A 201 9.98 -1.38 0.39
N TYR A 202 9.37 -0.31 0.91
CA TYR A 202 8.75 -0.26 2.22
C TYR A 202 7.48 0.57 2.14
N THR A 203 6.46 0.15 2.89
CA THR A 203 5.23 0.91 3.12
C THR A 203 5.07 1.08 4.64
N SER A 204 4.79 2.29 5.10
CA SER A 204 4.46 2.53 6.52
C SER A 204 2.98 2.86 6.62
N PHE A 205 2.26 2.17 7.51
CA PHE A 205 0.82 2.29 7.65
C PHE A 205 0.43 2.52 9.11
N LYS A 206 -0.21 3.65 9.37
CA LYS A 206 -0.72 4.00 10.70
C LYS A 206 -2.24 3.92 10.70
N VAL A 207 -2.78 3.09 11.59
CA VAL A 207 -4.21 3.01 11.85
C VAL A 207 -4.61 4.19 12.73
N LEU A 208 -5.44 5.08 12.19
CA LEU A 208 -5.99 6.22 12.93
C LEU A 208 -7.31 5.87 13.62
N THR A 209 -8.17 5.15 12.91
CA THR A 209 -9.48 4.72 13.40
C THR A 209 -9.76 3.32 12.87
N ASN A 210 -10.21 2.41 13.73
CA ASN A 210 -10.57 1.05 13.35
C ASN A 210 -11.97 0.72 13.87
N PRO A 211 -12.81 -0.04 13.14
CA PRO A 211 -14.04 -0.57 13.70
C PRO A 211 -13.75 -1.51 14.89
N PRO A 212 -14.73 -1.71 15.80
CA PRO A 212 -14.56 -2.61 16.94
C PRO A 212 -14.38 -4.08 16.54
N VAL A 213 -14.85 -4.46 15.35
CA VAL A 213 -14.70 -5.81 14.78
C VAL A 213 -14.55 -5.70 13.26
N GLY A 214 -13.62 -6.48 12.69
CA GLY A 214 -13.29 -6.45 11.26
C GLY A 214 -12.27 -5.36 10.91
N GLY A 215 -11.92 -5.26 9.62
CA GLY A 215 -10.85 -4.36 9.16
C GLY A 215 -9.45 -4.98 9.21
N ASP A 216 -9.36 -6.27 9.54
CA ASP A 216 -8.10 -7.01 9.55
C ASP A 216 -7.41 -6.93 8.18
N THR A 217 -6.12 -6.66 8.22
CA THR A 217 -5.24 -6.77 7.05
C THR A 217 -4.46 -8.07 7.16
N LEU A 218 -4.34 -8.80 6.06
CA LEU A 218 -3.63 -10.08 6.00
C LEU A 218 -2.38 -9.95 5.15
N TRP A 219 -1.30 -10.61 5.57
CA TRP A 219 -0.03 -10.67 4.83
C TRP A 219 0.35 -12.12 4.52
N ALA A 220 1.07 -12.31 3.42
CA ALA A 220 1.62 -13.60 3.01
C ALA A 220 3.10 -13.44 2.65
N SER A 221 3.92 -14.42 3.02
CA SER A 221 5.35 -14.42 2.68
C SER A 221 5.58 -15.05 1.31
N ALA A 222 5.98 -14.22 0.34
CA ALA A 222 6.42 -14.67 -0.98
C ALA A 222 7.69 -15.53 -0.90
N TYR A 223 8.58 -15.27 0.07
CA TYR A 223 9.78 -16.07 0.31
C TYR A 223 9.42 -17.51 0.74
N GLU A 224 8.56 -17.66 1.75
CA GLU A 224 8.14 -18.99 2.21
C GLU A 224 7.30 -19.71 1.14
N ALA A 225 6.47 -18.98 0.39
CA ALA A 225 5.72 -19.55 -0.74
C ALA A 225 6.68 -20.10 -1.81
N TYR A 226 7.71 -19.33 -2.17
CA TYR A 226 8.76 -19.76 -3.10
C TYR A 226 9.50 -20.98 -2.55
N ASP A 227 9.93 -20.95 -1.29
CA ASP A 227 10.74 -22.00 -0.68
C ASP A 227 10.04 -23.36 -0.65
N ARG A 228 8.71 -23.36 -0.51
CA ARG A 228 7.87 -24.58 -0.54
C ARG A 228 7.63 -25.18 -1.92
N LEU A 229 7.97 -24.47 -3.00
CA LEU A 229 7.84 -25.02 -4.34
C LEU A 229 8.76 -26.23 -4.53
N THR A 230 8.30 -27.21 -5.29
CA THR A 230 9.15 -28.33 -5.70
C THR A 230 10.31 -27.81 -6.56
N PRO A 231 11.48 -28.48 -6.58
CA PRO A 231 12.60 -28.06 -7.43
C PRO A 231 12.22 -27.90 -8.90
N LEU A 232 11.31 -28.75 -9.41
CA LEU A 232 10.80 -28.64 -10.78
C LEU A 232 10.01 -27.36 -11.02
N LEU A 233 9.15 -26.96 -10.07
CA LEU A 233 8.38 -25.72 -10.18
C LEU A 233 9.28 -24.48 -10.03
N LYS A 234 10.25 -24.49 -9.10
CA LYS A 234 11.24 -23.40 -8.97
C LYS A 234 11.96 -23.16 -10.31
N ASN A 235 12.56 -24.21 -10.86
CA ASN A 235 13.27 -24.13 -12.14
C ASN A 235 12.37 -23.65 -13.28
N PHE A 236 11.09 -24.02 -13.27
CA PHE A 236 10.14 -23.57 -14.28
C PHE A 236 9.84 -22.07 -14.18
N ILE A 237 9.62 -21.54 -12.97
CA ILE A 237 9.21 -20.14 -12.78
C ILE A 237 10.37 -19.14 -12.79
N GLU A 238 11.61 -19.56 -12.46
CA GLU A 238 12.80 -18.69 -12.43
C GLU A 238 13.11 -18.03 -13.80
N GLY A 239 12.67 -18.64 -14.91
CA GLY A 239 12.83 -18.10 -16.25
C GLY A 239 11.64 -17.28 -16.77
N LEU A 240 10.58 -17.12 -15.99
CA LEU A 240 9.36 -16.45 -16.43
C LEU A 240 9.37 -14.96 -16.08
N THR A 241 8.66 -14.18 -16.90
CA THR A 241 8.43 -12.76 -16.66
C THR A 241 6.93 -12.46 -16.69
N ALA A 242 6.45 -11.61 -15.80
CA ALA A 242 5.07 -11.13 -15.77
C ALA A 242 4.99 -9.65 -16.19
N ILE A 243 3.88 -9.27 -16.85
CA ILE A 243 3.58 -7.87 -17.18
C ILE A 243 2.58 -7.33 -16.16
N HIS A 244 2.97 -6.28 -15.44
CA HIS A 244 2.12 -5.64 -14.45
C HIS A 244 1.59 -4.32 -15.02
N SER A 245 0.29 -4.10 -14.90
CA SER A 245 -0.34 -2.91 -15.46
C SER A 245 -1.49 -2.40 -14.60
N SER A 246 -1.51 -1.08 -14.38
CA SER A 246 -2.63 -0.38 -13.74
C SER A 246 -3.79 -0.06 -14.70
N LYS A 247 -3.71 -0.45 -15.99
CA LYS A 247 -4.76 -0.17 -16.99
C LYS A 247 -6.12 -0.76 -16.63
N VAL A 248 -6.14 -1.92 -15.96
CA VAL A 248 -7.38 -2.62 -15.56
C VAL A 248 -8.13 -1.88 -14.45
N ARG A 249 -7.49 -0.95 -13.72
CA ARG A 249 -8.20 -0.10 -12.73
C ARG A 249 -9.16 0.91 -13.35
N ARG A 250 -9.23 1.03 -14.68
CA ARG A 250 -10.25 1.87 -15.35
C ARG A 250 -11.48 1.11 -15.82
N HIS A 251 -11.39 -0.16 -16.24
CA HIS A 251 -12.55 -0.96 -16.69
C HIS A 251 -12.35 -2.45 -16.35
N THR A 252 -13.39 -3.05 -15.78
CA THR A 252 -13.51 -4.40 -15.21
C THR A 252 -13.07 -5.57 -16.12
N LEU A 253 -12.48 -6.60 -15.47
CA LEU A 253 -12.28 -8.02 -15.83
C LEU A 253 -11.53 -8.38 -17.13
N LEU A 254 -10.34 -8.97 -16.94
CA LEU A 254 -9.89 -10.14 -17.71
C LEU A 254 -8.82 -10.92 -16.92
N TRP A 255 -9.16 -12.16 -16.58
CA TRP A 255 -8.25 -13.15 -16.00
C TRP A 255 -7.09 -13.42 -16.96
N HIS A 256 -5.85 -13.38 -16.46
CA HIS A 256 -4.79 -14.32 -16.81
C HIS A 256 -3.96 -14.64 -15.56
N VAL A 257 -3.63 -15.92 -15.44
CA VAL A 257 -3.10 -16.63 -14.28
C VAL A 257 -1.60 -16.38 -14.10
N LEU A 258 -1.19 -15.96 -12.90
CA LEU A 258 -0.12 -16.52 -12.04
C LEU A 258 0.06 -15.54 -10.86
N PRO A 259 0.28 -16.04 -9.63
CA PRO A 259 0.53 -15.17 -8.48
C PRO A 259 1.80 -14.37 -8.77
N THR A 260 1.70 -13.07 -8.63
CA THR A 260 2.82 -12.16 -8.61
C THR A 260 3.79 -12.60 -7.52
N LEU A 261 4.82 -13.35 -7.90
CA LEU A 261 6.01 -13.58 -7.10
C LEU A 261 7.02 -12.51 -7.49
N LEU A 262 7.57 -11.86 -6.47
CA LEU A 262 8.45 -10.69 -6.49
C LEU A 262 7.74 -9.35 -6.66
N THR A 263 7.21 -8.87 -5.55
CA THR A 263 7.65 -7.61 -4.93
C THR A 263 7.28 -7.67 -3.45
N CYS A 264 8.25 -7.38 -2.58
CA CYS A 264 8.03 -7.37 -1.13
C CYS A 264 7.77 -5.93 -0.72
N ASP A 265 6.50 -5.56 -0.67
CA ASP A 265 6.11 -4.39 0.11
C ASP A 265 6.10 -4.82 1.56
N PHE A 266 7.06 -4.30 2.30
CA PHE A 266 7.12 -4.52 3.72
C PHE A 266 6.29 -3.46 4.43
N LEU A 267 5.25 -3.89 5.16
CA LEU A 267 4.41 -2.97 5.90
C LEU A 267 4.91 -2.80 7.34
N LEU A 268 5.02 -1.55 7.78
CA LEU A 268 5.16 -1.19 9.18
C LEU A 268 3.78 -0.76 9.68
N SER A 269 3.06 -1.65 10.37
CA SER A 269 1.71 -1.34 10.86
C SER A 269 1.76 -0.80 12.28
N VAL A 270 1.27 0.42 12.47
CA VAL A 270 1.07 1.07 13.77
C VAL A 270 -0.40 0.97 14.14
N GLY A 271 -0.73 0.22 15.19
CA GLY A 271 -2.11 0.05 15.65
C GLY A 271 -2.32 0.55 17.09
N PRO A 272 -3.51 1.11 17.42
CA PRO A 272 -3.90 1.32 18.81
C PRO A 272 -4.20 -0.01 19.52
N SER A 273 -4.25 0.05 20.85
CA SER A 273 -4.61 -1.03 21.78
C SER A 273 -6.01 -1.60 21.57
#